data_AF-A0AAU8T9B5-F1
#
_entry.id   AF-A0AAU8T9B5-F1
#
_cell.length_a   1.000
_cell.length_b   1.000
_cell.length_c   1.000
_cell.angle_alpha   90.00
_cell.angle_beta   90.00
_cell.angle_gamma   90.00
#
_symmetry.space_group_name_H-M   'P 1'
#
loop_
_entity.id
_entity.type
_entity.pdbx_description
1 polymer ?
#
loop_
_entity_poly.entity_id
_entity_poly.type
_entity_poly.pdbx_seq_one_letter_code
_entity_poly.pdbx_strand_id
1 'polypeptide(L)'
;MRNSPDLSGRSRLGGEPLNSRKSDCGDVRTYTVTVVEELPNSLFALRWHDATFCNYEEQIWAPCLARAAGCCALSGERINKGDPVYRPRIRGRVVPLNSDAVILASELIKSTRA
;
A
#
# COMPACT_ATOMS: atom_id res chain seq x y z
N MET A 1 27.44 -24.28 -57.11
CA MET A 1 27.12 -22.85 -57.28
C MET A 1 26.82 -22.26 -55.92
N ARG A 2 27.59 -21.24 -55.53
CA ARG A 2 27.43 -20.49 -54.27
C ARG A 2 26.15 -19.66 -54.32
N ASN A 3 25.50 -19.47 -53.19
CA ASN A 3 25.13 -18.14 -52.67
C ASN A 3 24.61 -18.27 -51.21
N SER A 4 25.28 -17.52 -50.32
CA SER A 4 24.80 -16.97 -49.05
C SER A 4 25.26 -15.50 -49.05
N PRO A 5 24.82 -14.59 -48.14
CA PRO A 5 23.69 -14.60 -47.20
C PRO A 5 22.79 -13.34 -47.34
N ASP A 6 21.72 -13.20 -46.55
CA ASP A 6 21.30 -11.87 -46.06
C ASP A 6 20.76 -11.94 -44.63
N LEU A 7 21.23 -10.99 -43.84
CA LEU A 7 20.93 -10.74 -42.44
C LEU A 7 19.91 -9.61 -42.38
N SER A 8 18.71 -9.89 -41.86
CA SER A 8 17.88 -8.83 -41.29
C SER A 8 17.06 -9.39 -40.13
N GLY A 9 17.52 -9.07 -38.91
CA GLY A 9 16.81 -9.39 -37.69
C GLY A 9 15.54 -8.56 -37.54
N ARG A 10 14.66 -9.02 -36.65
CA ARG A 10 13.93 -8.14 -35.73
C ARG A 10 13.23 -8.95 -34.64
N SER A 11 13.65 -8.63 -33.42
CA SER A 11 12.83 -8.37 -32.25
C SER A 11 11.95 -9.49 -31.68
N ARG A 12 12.38 -9.91 -30.48
CA ARG A 12 11.59 -10.52 -29.41
C ARG A 12 10.25 -9.78 -29.29
N LEU A 13 9.15 -10.43 -29.66
CA LEU A 13 7.85 -10.13 -29.08
C LEU A 13 7.97 -10.66 -27.64
N GLY A 14 8.30 -9.82 -26.65
CA GLY A 14 7.43 -8.72 -26.27
C GLY A 14 6.18 -9.31 -25.63
N GLY A 15 6.36 -10.21 -24.66
CA GLY A 15 5.30 -10.58 -23.75
C GLY A 15 4.98 -9.33 -22.94
N GLU A 16 4.00 -8.56 -23.40
CA GLU A 16 3.35 -7.51 -22.64
C GLU A 16 3.01 -8.09 -21.26
N PRO A 17 3.55 -7.55 -20.15
CA PRO A 17 3.06 -7.98 -18.85
C PRO A 17 1.58 -7.60 -18.82
N LEU A 18 0.73 -8.64 -18.76
CA LEU A 18 -0.69 -8.47 -18.56
C LEU A 18 -0.89 -7.42 -17.48
N ASN A 19 -1.51 -6.32 -17.89
CA ASN A 19 -2.18 -5.33 -17.07
C ASN A 19 -2.49 -5.93 -15.70
N SER A 20 -1.60 -5.68 -14.74
CA SER A 20 -1.70 -6.21 -13.38
C SER A 20 -3.03 -5.73 -12.86
N ARG A 21 -4.04 -6.61 -12.90
CA ARG A 21 -5.35 -6.33 -12.32
C ARG A 21 -5.06 -6.00 -10.87
N LYS A 22 -5.05 -4.70 -10.55
CA LYS A 22 -5.07 -4.18 -9.19
C LYS A 22 -6.17 -4.96 -8.51
N SER A 23 -5.77 -5.93 -7.70
CA SER A 23 -6.69 -6.84 -7.08
C SER A 23 -7.30 -6.01 -5.97
N ASP A 24 -8.37 -5.29 -6.31
CA ASP A 24 -9.17 -4.58 -5.33
C ASP A 24 -9.63 -5.63 -4.34
N CYS A 25 -9.09 -5.56 -3.14
CA CYS A 25 -9.53 -6.38 -2.04
C CYS A 25 -10.90 -5.84 -1.65
N GLY A 26 -11.92 -6.36 -2.32
CA GLY A 26 -13.26 -5.79 -2.43
C GLY A 26 -14.07 -5.81 -1.14
N ASP A 27 -13.61 -5.10 -0.12
CA ASP A 27 -14.42 -4.68 1.02
C ASP A 27 -14.84 -3.22 0.86
N VAL A 28 -16.11 -2.92 1.13
CA VAL A 28 -16.63 -1.55 1.08
C VAL A 28 -16.04 -0.81 2.27
N ARG A 29 -15.10 0.10 2.02
CA ARG A 29 -14.45 0.90 3.07
C ARG A 29 -15.47 1.81 3.74
N THR A 30 -15.74 1.57 5.02
CA THR A 30 -16.61 2.42 5.86
C THR A 30 -15.90 3.66 6.41
N TYR A 31 -14.59 3.76 6.17
CA TYR A 31 -13.71 4.78 6.75
C TYR A 31 -12.92 5.52 5.66
N THR A 32 -12.42 6.71 6.03
CA THR A 32 -11.46 7.48 5.26
C THR A 32 -10.14 7.61 6.04
N VAL A 33 -9.03 7.61 5.30
CA VAL A 33 -7.69 7.80 5.85
C VAL A 33 -7.04 8.96 5.12
N THR A 34 -6.57 9.96 5.88
CA THR A 34 -5.86 11.12 5.34
C THR A 34 -4.49 11.22 5.99
N VAL A 35 -3.46 11.49 5.19
CA VAL A 35 -2.13 11.77 5.72
C VAL A 35 -2.10 13.19 6.24
N VAL A 36 -1.76 13.35 7.52
CA VAL A 36 -1.64 14.68 8.15
C VAL A 36 -0.22 15.20 8.00
N GLU A 37 0.76 14.38 8.39
CA GLU A 37 2.18 14.74 8.29
C GLU A 37 3.08 13.50 8.25
N GLU A 38 4.24 13.67 7.60
CA GLU A 38 5.38 12.78 7.75
C GLU A 38 6.25 13.24 8.93
N LEU A 39 6.57 12.31 9.81
CA LEU A 39 7.30 12.56 11.05
C LEU A 39 8.71 11.94 11.01
N PRO A 40 9.63 12.38 11.89
CA PRO A 40 10.95 11.76 12.02
C PRO A 40 10.88 10.25 12.27
N ASN A 41 11.95 9.54 11.90
CA ASN A 41 12.05 8.08 11.98
C ASN A 41 11.02 7.34 11.11
N SER A 42 10.67 7.95 9.97
CA SER A 42 9.71 7.40 9.01
C SER A 42 8.38 7.07 9.66
N LEU A 43 7.94 7.87 10.64
CA LEU A 43 6.61 7.78 11.24
C LEU A 43 5.64 8.63 10.43
N PHE A 44 4.34 8.37 10.57
CA PHE A 44 3.32 9.23 9.99
C PHE A 44 2.24 9.54 11.01
N ALA A 45 1.74 10.77 11.01
CA ALA A 45 0.48 11.10 11.65
C ALA A 45 -0.63 11.01 10.61
N LEU A 46 -1.65 10.21 10.90
CA LEU A 46 -2.80 9.99 10.02
C LEU A 46 -4.08 10.37 10.74
N ARG A 47 -5.01 10.95 9.99
CA ARG A 47 -6.41 11.06 10.38
C ARG A 47 -7.14 9.81 9.89
N TRP A 48 -7.89 9.18 10.79
CA TRP A 48 -8.81 8.08 10.50
C TRP A 48 -10.21 8.50 10.87
N HIS A 49 -11.14 8.44 9.92
CA HIS A 49 -12.53 8.79 10.16
C HIS A 49 -13.44 7.68 9.66
N ASP A 50 -14.07 6.97 10.59
CA ASP A 50 -15.17 6.05 10.36
C ASP A 50 -16.46 6.69 10.90
N ALA A 51 -17.43 6.94 10.02
CA ALA A 51 -18.68 7.64 10.38
C ALA A 51 -19.56 6.85 11.36
N THR A 52 -19.27 5.57 11.57
CA THR A 52 -20.07 4.65 12.38
C THR A 52 -19.38 4.19 13.65
N PHE A 53 -18.04 4.14 13.69
CA PHE A 53 -17.32 3.51 14.80
C PHE A 53 -16.31 4.40 15.51
N CYS A 54 -15.51 5.19 14.80
CA CYS A 54 -14.44 5.98 15.44
C CYS A 54 -13.89 7.12 14.58
N ASN A 55 -13.39 8.14 15.26
CA ASN A 55 -12.53 9.16 14.67
C ASN A 55 -11.21 9.22 15.47
N TYR A 56 -10.09 9.24 14.76
CA TYR A 56 -8.77 9.54 15.28
C TYR A 56 -8.14 10.67 14.45
N GLU A 57 -7.90 11.83 15.06
CA GLU A 57 -7.44 13.03 14.34
C GLU A 57 -5.95 12.97 13.93
N GLU A 58 -5.06 12.67 14.88
CA GLU A 58 -3.60 12.60 14.66
C GLU A 58 -3.04 11.32 15.25
N GLN A 59 -3.39 10.18 14.65
CA GLN A 59 -2.90 8.89 15.11
C GLN A 59 -1.51 8.60 14.52
N ILE A 60 -0.57 8.17 15.35
CA ILE A 60 0.79 7.84 14.91
C ILE A 60 0.85 6.42 14.36
N TRP A 61 1.45 6.26 13.19
CA TRP A 61 1.66 4.99 12.51
C TRP A 61 3.16 4.72 12.34
N ALA A 62 3.56 3.47 12.56
CA ALA A 62 4.97 3.05 12.56
C ALA A 62 5.26 1.99 11.48
N PRO A 63 6.46 1.99 10.89
CA PRO A 63 6.84 1.04 9.86
C PRO A 63 7.05 -0.36 10.45
N CYS A 64 6.64 -1.39 9.70
CA CYS A 64 6.88 -2.80 10.00
C CYS A 64 6.75 -3.65 8.73
N LEU A 65 6.94 -4.97 8.86
CA LEU A 65 6.67 -5.91 7.77
C LEU A 65 5.27 -6.54 7.95
N ALA A 66 4.60 -6.79 6.83
CA ALA A 66 3.31 -7.46 6.82
C ALA A 66 3.46 -8.92 7.31
N ARG A 67 2.75 -9.28 8.38
CA ARG A 67 2.78 -10.64 8.95
C ARG A 67 1.96 -11.64 8.15
N ALA A 68 0.96 -11.15 7.42
CA ALA A 68 0.02 -11.91 6.60
C ALA A 68 -0.37 -11.07 5.38
N ALA A 69 -1.01 -11.72 4.40
CA ALA A 69 -1.66 -11.01 3.31
C ALA A 69 -2.86 -10.21 3.82
N GLY A 70 -3.18 -9.13 3.12
CA GLY A 70 -4.24 -8.21 3.50
C GLY A 70 -4.40 -7.12 2.47
N CYS A 71 -4.94 -5.97 2.90
CA CYS A 71 -5.40 -4.92 2.01
C CYS A 71 -5.01 -3.58 2.59
N CYS A 72 -4.42 -2.72 1.76
CA CYS A 72 -3.98 -1.40 2.17
C CYS A 72 -5.20 -0.57 2.55
N ALA A 73 -5.28 -0.10 3.79
CA ALA A 73 -6.38 0.72 4.29
C ALA A 73 -6.45 2.10 3.59
N LEU A 74 -5.34 2.57 3.01
CA LEU A 74 -5.30 3.85 2.29
C LEU A 74 -5.77 3.70 0.83
N SER A 75 -5.25 2.73 0.08
CA SER A 75 -5.48 2.62 -1.38
C SER A 75 -6.31 1.44 -1.87
N GLY A 76 -6.42 0.35 -1.09
CA GLY A 76 -7.21 -0.85 -1.40
C GLY A 76 -6.35 -1.93 -2.04
N GLU A 77 -5.13 -1.54 -2.41
CA GLU A 77 -4.13 -2.42 -3.00
C GLU A 77 -3.80 -3.60 -2.08
N ARG A 78 -3.54 -4.74 -2.71
CA ARG A 78 -3.20 -5.97 -2.03
C ARG A 78 -1.85 -5.86 -1.32
N ILE A 79 -1.83 -6.37 -0.10
CA ILE A 79 -0.63 -6.57 0.72
C ILE A 79 -0.31 -8.07 0.74
N ASN A 80 0.93 -8.42 0.50
CA ASN A 80 1.48 -9.75 0.70
C ASN A 80 2.29 -9.81 1.98
N LYS A 81 2.47 -11.04 2.51
CA LYS A 81 3.36 -11.27 3.65
C LYS A 81 4.78 -10.82 3.30
N GLY A 82 5.40 -10.04 4.18
CA GLY A 82 6.74 -9.49 4.00
C GLY A 82 6.77 -8.09 3.38
N ASP A 83 5.64 -7.58 2.87
CA ASP A 83 5.61 -6.22 2.32
C ASP A 83 5.89 -5.16 3.41
N PRO A 84 6.59 -4.06 3.07
CA PRO A 84 6.76 -2.93 3.97
C PRO A 84 5.43 -2.19 4.16
N VAL A 85 4.98 -2.11 5.40
CA VAL A 85 3.69 -1.54 5.78
C VAL A 85 3.79 -0.66 7.02
N TYR A 86 2.74 0.10 7.26
CA TYR A 86 2.52 0.91 8.44
C TYR A 86 1.36 0.36 9.26
N ARG A 87 1.45 0.47 10.59
CA ARG A 87 0.40 0.07 11.54
C ARG A 87 0.17 1.08 12.66
N PRO A 88 -1.03 1.04 13.28
CA PRO A 88 -1.35 1.47 14.62
C PRO A 88 -0.22 1.61 15.63
N ARG A 89 0.32 2.78 15.97
CA ARG A 89 1.14 2.83 17.19
C ARG A 89 0.23 2.81 18.41
N ILE A 90 0.05 1.62 18.99
CA ILE A 90 -0.74 1.45 20.21
C ILE A 90 0.04 2.06 21.39
N ARG A 91 -0.60 2.99 22.12
CA ARG A 91 -0.08 3.58 23.36
C ARG A 91 -1.06 3.32 24.50
N GLY A 92 -0.55 2.95 25.66
CA GLY A 92 -1.37 2.68 26.85
C GLY A 92 -2.09 1.33 26.77
N ARG A 93 -3.18 1.21 27.55
CA ARG A 93 -3.91 -0.07 27.73
C ARG A 93 -5.09 -0.27 26.78
N VAL A 94 -5.55 0.79 26.12
CA VAL A 94 -6.71 0.74 25.23
C VAL A 94 -6.23 0.47 23.80
N VAL A 95 -6.75 -0.60 23.20
CA VAL A 95 -6.47 -0.96 21.81
C VAL A 95 -7.45 -0.19 20.91
N PRO A 96 -6.97 0.57 19.90
CA PRO A 96 -7.86 1.29 19.00
C PRO A 96 -8.61 0.32 18.07
N LEU A 97 -9.79 0.72 17.62
CA LEU A 97 -10.65 -0.13 16.76
C LEU A 97 -9.99 -0.43 15.40
N ASN A 98 -9.12 0.45 14.93
CA ASN A 98 -8.35 0.26 13.69
C ASN A 98 -6.98 -0.41 13.93
N SER A 99 -6.77 -1.09 15.06
CA SER A 99 -5.47 -1.70 15.40
C SER A 99 -4.99 -2.76 14.40
N ASP A 100 -5.91 -3.44 13.72
CA ASP A 100 -5.60 -4.44 12.69
C ASP A 100 -5.37 -3.82 11.30
N ALA A 101 -5.63 -2.53 11.14
CA ALA A 101 -5.45 -1.84 9.87
C ALA A 101 -3.96 -1.78 9.47
N VAL A 102 -3.72 -1.89 8.17
CA VAL A 102 -2.39 -1.90 7.56
C VAL A 102 -2.37 -1.00 6.34
N ILE A 103 -1.30 -0.25 6.14
CA ILE A 103 -1.12 0.63 4.98
C ILE A 103 0.21 0.30 4.30
N LEU A 104 0.22 0.11 2.98
CA LEU A 104 1.46 -0.08 2.22
C LEU A 104 2.36 1.15 2.34
N ALA A 105 3.65 0.94 2.61
CA ALA A 105 4.61 2.03 2.70
C ALA A 105 4.71 2.83 1.39
N SER A 106 4.66 2.13 0.25
CA SER A 106 4.70 2.76 -1.08
C SER A 106 3.52 3.69 -1.33
N GLU A 107 2.34 3.36 -0.82
CA GLU A 107 1.13 4.16 -0.99
C GLU A 107 1.16 5.40 -0.08
N LEU A 108 1.67 5.24 1.14
CA LEU A 108 1.81 6.35 2.08
C LEU A 108 2.82 7.40 1.58
N ILE A 109 3.96 6.95 1.05
CA ILE A 109 4.99 7.81 0.46
C ILE A 109 4.50 8.51 -0.81
N LYS A 110 3.63 7.87 -1.60
CA LYS A 110 2.99 8.53 -2.76
C LYS A 110 2.09 9.67 -2.29
N SER A 111 1.31 9.44 -1.24
CA SER A 111 0.36 10.43 -0.70
C SER A 111 1.03 11.66 -0.08
N THR A 112 2.29 11.59 0.35
CA THR A 112 3.01 12.78 0.84
C THR A 112 3.75 13.58 -0.21
N ARG A 113 3.86 13.06 -1.43
CA ARG A 113 4.54 13.71 -2.56
C ARG A 113 3.57 14.33 -3.58
N ALA A 114 2.28 14.10 -3.40
CA ALA A 114 1.20 14.62 -4.25
C ALA A 114 0.70 15.96 -3.70
#